data_AF-A0A8G1ZG35-F1
#
_entry.id   AF-A0A8G1ZG35-F1
#
_cell.length_a   1.000
_cell.length_b   1.000
_cell.length_c   1.000
_cell.angle_alpha   90.00
_cell.angle_beta   90.00
_cell.angle_gamma   90.00
#
_symmetry.space_group_name_H-M   'P 1'
#
loop_
_entity.id
_entity.type
_entity.pdbx_description
1 polymer ?
#
loop_
_entity_poly.entity_id
_entity_poly.type
_entity_poly.pdbx_seq_one_letter_code
_entity_poly.pdbx_strand_id
1 'polypeptide(L)'
;MFQLARQLYADTLRRLHRNPSIERPNPSIAMRCRICGSDDVMRDAWAQWDENAQQWALGSMFDAAFCNLCEADTSLAEVPLASLKEMPA
;
A
#
# COMPACT_ATOMS: atom_id res chain seq x y z
N MET A 1 40.83 -11.33 -9.18
CA MET A 1 40.74 -12.27 -8.03
C MET A 1 40.04 -11.63 -6.82
N PHE A 2 40.39 -10.40 -6.40
CA PHE A 2 39.77 -9.73 -5.23
C PHE A 2 38.30 -9.29 -5.40
N GLN A 3 37.87 -8.91 -6.60
CA GLN A 3 36.47 -8.49 -6.83
C GLN A 3 35.47 -9.65 -6.72
N LEU A 4 35.83 -10.82 -7.25
CA LEU A 4 35.00 -12.03 -7.14
C LEU A 4 34.84 -12.49 -5.69
N ALA A 5 35.92 -12.48 -4.90
CA ALA A 5 35.85 -12.83 -3.47
C ALA A 5 34.94 -11.88 -2.68
N ARG A 6 34.97 -10.57 -3.00
CA ARG A 6 34.15 -9.55 -2.35
C ARG A 6 32.67 -9.67 -2.73
N GLN A 7 32.38 -10.04 -3.97
CA GLN A 7 31.02 -10.26 -4.46
C GLN A 7 30.40 -11.54 -3.90
N LEU A 8 31.18 -12.63 -3.86
CA LEU A 8 30.77 -13.88 -3.22
C LEU A 8 30.54 -13.70 -1.72
N TYR A 9 31.37 -12.91 -1.03
CA TYR A 9 31.18 -12.58 0.39
C TYR A 9 29.89 -11.79 0.63
N ALA A 10 29.61 -10.76 -0.17
CA ALA A 10 28.37 -9.98 -0.07
C ALA A 10 27.12 -10.83 -0.34
N ASP A 11 27.17 -11.76 -1.29
CA ASP A 11 26.07 -12.65 -1.62
C ASP A 11 25.84 -13.72 -0.55
N THR A 12 26.91 -14.18 0.09
CA THR A 12 26.84 -15.12 1.22
C THR A 12 26.21 -14.45 2.44
N LEU A 13 26.62 -13.22 2.76
CA LEU A 13 26.02 -12.44 3.85
C LEU A 13 24.54 -12.13 3.61
N ARG A 14 24.15 -11.80 2.37
CA ARG A 14 22.74 -11.60 1.99
C ARG A 14 21.89 -12.87 2.14
N ARG A 15 22.45 -14.05 1.89
CA ARG A 15 21.76 -15.34 2.12
C ARG A 15 21.63 -15.67 3.60
N LEU A 16 22.67 -15.39 4.40
CA LEU A 16 22.67 -15.68 5.83
C LEU A 16 21.80 -14.70 6.65
N HIS A 17 21.65 -13.46 6.19
CA HIS A 17 20.76 -12.45 6.80
C HIS A 17 19.32 -12.55 6.30
N ARG A 18 19.01 -13.49 5.39
CA ARG A 18 17.63 -13.72 4.96
C ARG A 18 16.85 -14.25 6.17
N ASN A 19 15.95 -13.45 6.70
CA ASN A 19 15.01 -13.88 7.73
C ASN A 19 13.76 -14.45 7.06
N PRO A 20 13.57 -15.79 7.01
CA PRO A 20 12.42 -16.41 6.36
C PRO A 20 11.09 -16.12 7.08
N SER A 21 11.11 -15.56 8.29
CA SER A 21 9.90 -15.16 9.01
C SER A 21 9.31 -13.81 8.57
N ILE A 22 10.03 -13.02 7.76
CA ILE A 22 9.59 -11.70 7.27
C ILE A 22 8.77 -11.81 5.97
N GLU A 23 8.79 -12.95 5.28
CA GLU A 23 8.09 -13.15 4.00
C GLU A 23 6.63 -13.65 4.14
N ARG A 24 5.95 -13.39 5.27
CA ARG A 24 4.48 -13.50 5.24
C ARG A 24 3.97 -12.21 4.62
N PRO A 25 3.41 -12.23 3.40
CA PRO A 25 2.77 -11.03 2.87
C PRO A 25 1.68 -10.64 3.87
N ASN A 26 1.69 -9.37 4.29
CA ASN A 26 0.54 -8.84 5.01
C ASN A 26 -0.70 -9.12 4.13
N PRO A 27 -1.80 -9.62 4.70
CA PRO A 27 -2.98 -9.95 3.90
C PRO A 27 -3.38 -8.71 3.11
N SER A 28 -3.66 -8.89 1.82
CA SER A 28 -4.11 -7.79 0.99
C SER A 28 -5.47 -7.30 1.48
N ILE A 29 -5.64 -5.99 1.55
CA ILE A 29 -6.84 -5.32 2.07
C ILE A 29 -7.54 -4.53 0.98
N ALA A 30 -8.85 -4.36 1.11
CA ALA A 30 -9.64 -3.34 0.44
C ALA A 30 -10.04 -2.26 1.44
N MET A 31 -10.02 -1.01 0.98
CA MET A 31 -10.67 0.10 1.69
C MET A 31 -12.13 0.17 1.27
N ARG A 32 -13.04 0.18 2.24
CA ARG A 32 -14.49 0.22 1.99
C ARG A 32 -15.15 1.34 2.78
N CYS A 33 -16.15 1.99 2.20
CA CYS A 33 -17.00 2.92 2.92
C CYS A 33 -17.69 2.21 4.08
N ARG A 34 -17.59 2.71 5.31
CA ARG A 34 -18.27 2.10 6.46
C ARG A 34 -19.80 2.18 6.40
N ILE A 35 -20.34 3.08 5.59
CA ILE A 35 -21.79 3.30 5.46
C ILE A 35 -22.39 2.32 4.45
N CYS A 36 -21.86 2.29 3.23
CA CYS A 36 -22.46 1.52 2.13
C CYS A 36 -21.64 0.31 1.67
N GLY A 37 -20.40 0.15 2.14
CA GLY A 37 -19.50 -0.93 1.72
C GLY A 37 -18.88 -0.77 0.33
N SER A 38 -19.11 0.34 -0.39
CA SER A 38 -18.48 0.62 -1.69
C SER A 38 -16.94 0.75 -1.58
N ASP A 39 -16.20 0.40 -2.64
CA ASP A 39 -14.78 0.74 -2.82
C ASP A 39 -14.56 2.09 -3.51
N ASP A 40 -15.62 2.76 -3.96
CA ASP A 40 -15.53 4.09 -4.55
C ASP A 40 -15.39 5.16 -3.46
N VAL A 41 -14.19 5.19 -2.88
CA VAL A 41 -13.80 6.01 -1.73
C VAL A 41 -12.47 6.74 -1.98
N MET A 42 -12.35 7.94 -1.41
CA MET A 42 -11.15 8.78 -1.51
C MET A 42 -10.66 9.22 -0.14
N ARG A 43 -9.38 9.61 -0.09
CA ARG A 43 -8.76 10.33 1.03
C ARG A 43 -8.42 11.74 0.59
N ASP A 44 -8.55 12.69 1.51
CA ASP A 44 -7.97 14.00 1.30
C ASP A 44 -6.45 13.91 1.34
N ALA A 45 -5.84 14.65 0.43
CA ALA A 45 -4.41 14.76 0.33
C ALA A 45 -4.03 16.11 -0.25
N TRP A 46 -2.82 16.56 0.07
CA TRP A 46 -2.20 17.66 -0.64
C TRP A 46 -1.10 17.14 -1.57
N ALA A 47 -0.99 17.80 -2.71
CA ALA A 47 0.12 17.60 -3.64
C ALA A 47 1.11 18.75 -3.50
N GLN A 48 2.38 18.44 -3.70
CA GLN A 48 3.46 19.42 -3.76
C GLN A 48 4.09 19.40 -5.15
N TRP A 49 4.48 20.57 -5.64
CA TRP A 49 5.22 20.67 -6.90
C TRP A 49 6.65 20.19 -6.71
N ASP A 50 7.07 19.20 -7.50
CA ASP A 50 8.47 18.76 -7.58
C ASP A 50 9.17 19.49 -8.72
N GLU A 51 10.06 20.42 -8.39
CA GLU A 51 10.87 21.20 -9.35
C GLU A 51 11.78 20.33 -10.23
N ASN A 52 12.29 19.21 -9.72
CA ASN A 52 13.21 18.36 -10.49
C ASN A 52 12.45 17.47 -11.46
N ALA A 53 11.33 16.92 -11.01
CA ALA A 53 10.48 16.05 -11.83
C ALA A 53 9.49 16.85 -12.69
N GLN A 54 9.32 18.16 -12.43
CA GLN A 54 8.37 19.06 -13.09
C GLN A 54 6.94 18.50 -13.12
N GLN A 55 6.51 17.99 -11.96
CA GLN A 55 5.18 17.39 -11.78
C GLN A 55 4.68 17.57 -10.36
N TRP A 56 3.36 17.44 -10.19
CA TRP A 56 2.77 17.30 -8.87
C TRP A 56 3.06 15.91 -8.29
N ALA A 57 3.53 15.88 -7.04
CA ALA A 57 3.73 14.67 -6.27
C ALA A 57 2.84 14.68 -5.03
N LEU A 58 2.38 13.50 -4.61
CA LEU A 58 1.62 13.36 -3.37
C LEU A 58 2.52 13.71 -2.18
N GLY A 59 2.14 14.74 -1.40
CA GLY A 59 2.91 15.17 -0.24
C GLY A 59 2.54 14.41 1.03
N SER A 60 1.25 14.42 1.37
CA SER A 60 0.69 13.71 2.53
C SER A 60 -0.77 13.38 2.26
N MET A 61 -1.21 12.27 2.86
CA MET A 61 -2.61 11.89 2.96
C MET A 61 -3.11 12.16 4.37
N PHE A 62 -4.40 12.48 4.50
CA PHE A 62 -5.06 12.76 5.76
C PHE A 62 -6.16 11.74 6.06
N ASP A 63 -6.71 11.78 7.27
CA ASP A 63 -7.78 10.89 7.72
C ASP A 63 -9.19 11.33 7.31
N ALA A 64 -9.35 12.46 6.63
CA ALA A 64 -10.61 12.79 5.98
C ALA A 64 -10.84 11.84 4.79
N ALA A 65 -12.07 11.35 4.64
CA ALA A 65 -12.44 10.46 3.56
C ALA A 65 -13.83 10.78 3.03
N PHE A 66 -14.03 10.53 1.74
CA PHE A 66 -15.27 10.74 1.04
C PHE A 66 -15.67 9.48 0.29
N CYS A 67 -16.97 9.19 0.18
CA CYS A 67 -17.48 8.13 -0.66
C CYS A 67 -18.30 8.71 -1.80
N ASN A 68 -17.89 8.44 -3.05
CA ASN A 68 -18.60 8.91 -4.24
C ASN A 68 -20.01 8.33 -4.35
N LEU A 69 -20.22 7.07 -3.94
CA LEU A 69 -21.56 6.46 -3.99
C LEU A 69 -22.52 7.07 -2.96
N CYS A 70 -22.02 7.46 -1.78
CA CYS A 70 -22.83 8.16 -0.78
C CYS A 70 -22.93 9.66 -1.04
N GLU A 71 -22.08 10.20 -1.91
CA GLU A 71 -21.86 11.64 -2.10
C GLU A 71 -21.65 12.39 -0.78
N ALA A 72 -20.92 11.78 0.17
CA ALA A 72 -20.75 12.31 1.51
C ALA A 72 -19.42 11.89 2.15
N ASP A 73 -19.02 12.66 3.17
CA ASP A 73 -17.91 12.31 4.06
C ASP A 73 -18.17 10.97 4.77
N THR A 74 -17.12 10.19 4.94
CA THR A 74 -17.19 8.86 5.56
C THR A 74 -15.93 8.53 6.34
N SER A 75 -15.95 7.37 7.00
CA SER A 75 -14.75 6.70 7.48
C SER A 75 -14.56 5.39 6.72
N LEU A 76 -13.31 4.94 6.62
CA LEU A 76 -12.97 3.74 5.86
C LEU A 76 -12.81 2.52 6.78
N ALA A 77 -13.24 1.37 6.29
CA ALA A 77 -12.94 0.06 6.87
C ALA A 77 -11.90 -0.66 6.01
N GLU A 78 -10.91 -1.24 6.66
CA GLU A 78 -10.01 -2.21 6.06
C GLU A 78 -10.67 -3.59 6.09
N VAL A 79 -10.85 -4.19 4.93
CA VAL A 79 -11.45 -5.52 4.79
C VAL A 79 -10.46 -6.43 4.07
N PRO A 80 -10.15 -7.63 4.59
CA PRO A 80 -9.29 -8.58 3.88
C PRO A 80 -9.86 -8.92 2.49
N LEU A 81 -9.04 -8.84 1.44
CA LEU A 81 -9.47 -9.18 0.07
C LEU A 81 -9.90 -10.64 -0.07
N ALA A 82 -9.34 -11.54 0.74
CA ALA A 82 -9.76 -12.94 0.76
C ALA A 82 -11.25 -13.10 1.07
N SER A 83 -11.78 -12.29 1.99
CA SER A 83 -13.19 -12.32 2.41
C SER A 83 -14.16 -11.82 1.34
N LEU A 84 -13.69 -11.07 0.33
CA LEU A 84 -14.53 -10.58 -0.76
C LEU A 84 -14.71 -11.61 -1.90
N LYS A 85 -13.80 -12.59 -2.02
CA LYS A 85 -13.86 -13.62 -3.08
C LYS A 85 -14.86 -14.73 -2.79
N GLU A 86 -15.41 -14.78 -1.58
CA GLU A 86 -16.31 -15.85 -1.13
C GLU A 86 -17.79 -15.56 -1.47
N MET A 87 -18.08 -14.45 -2.16
CA MET A 87 -19.45 -14.10 -2.58
C MET A 87 -19.70 -14.61 -4.01
N PRO A 88 -20.45 -15.71 -4.22
CA PRO A 88 -20.80 -16.15 -5.57
C PRO A 88 -21.67 -15.10 -6.27
N ALA A 89 -21.41 -14.93 -7.57
CA ALA A 89 -22.12 -14.03 -8.47
C ALA A 89 -23.61 -14.35 -8.60
#